data_AF-A0A7V4MEZ8-F1
#
_entry.id   AF-A0A7V4MEZ8-F1
#
_cell.length_a   1.000
_cell.length_b   1.000
_cell.length_c   1.000
_cell.angle_alpha   90.00
_cell.angle_beta   90.00
_cell.angle_gamma   90.00
#
_symmetry.space_group_name_H-M   'P 1'
#
loop_
_entity.id
_entity.type
_entity.pdbx_description
1 polymer ?
#
loop_
_entity_poly.entity_id
_entity_poly.type
_entity_poly.pdbx_seq_one_letter_code
_entity_poly.pdbx_strand_id
1 'polypeptide(L)'
;MTVETFQPEMAAALKAFDKFIVCLGKSPEEFQAALQSLVKKAIRAYETRGEGMRHGIALDGQVTVILSQSDTDRPLCGIYFNLHSPYQKALPKTVKVLKEKSD
;
A
#
# COMPACT_ATOMS: atom_id res chain seq x y z
N MET A 1 -12.93 -13.52 -5.89
CA MET A 1 -13.18 -12.14 -5.40
C MET A 1 -12.76 -11.15 -6.47
N THR A 2 -13.41 -9.98 -6.58
CA THR A 2 -13.06 -8.98 -7.61
C THR A 2 -12.74 -7.63 -6.99
N VAL A 3 -12.20 -6.69 -7.78
CA VAL A 3 -11.78 -5.38 -7.27
C VAL A 3 -12.99 -4.53 -6.83
N GLU A 4 -14.12 -4.69 -7.52
CA GLU A 4 -15.39 -4.01 -7.22
C GLU A 4 -15.91 -4.36 -5.81
N THR A 5 -15.46 -5.49 -5.25
CA THR A 5 -15.79 -5.89 -3.87
C THR A 5 -15.25 -4.90 -2.83
N PHE A 6 -14.20 -4.13 -3.16
CA PHE A 6 -13.54 -3.16 -2.27
C PHE A 6 -13.67 -1.70 -2.75
N GLN A 7 -14.66 -1.43 -3.61
CA GLN A 7 -14.96 -0.08 -4.08
C GLN A 7 -15.11 0.95 -2.94
N PRO A 8 -15.80 0.63 -1.81
CA PRO A 8 -15.96 1.58 -0.71
C PRO A 8 -14.62 1.98 -0.07
N GLU A 9 -13.75 1.01 0.18
CA GLU A 9 -12.43 1.21 0.77
C GLU A 9 -11.54 2.03 -0.19
N MET A 10 -11.57 1.71 -1.49
CA MET A 10 -10.86 2.48 -2.50
C MET A 10 -11.36 3.93 -2.61
N ALA A 11 -12.68 4.15 -2.58
CA ALA A 11 -13.26 5.49 -2.62
C ALA A 11 -12.88 6.33 -1.39
N ALA A 12 -12.87 5.71 -0.20
CA ALA A 12 -12.41 6.37 1.02
C ALA A 12 -10.92 6.74 0.94
N ALA A 13 -10.08 5.83 0.43
CA ALA A 13 -8.66 6.09 0.22
C ALA A 13 -8.42 7.21 -0.80
N LEU A 14 -9.15 7.25 -1.92
CA LEU A 14 -9.06 8.33 -2.91
C LEU A 14 -9.43 9.69 -2.33
N LYS A 15 -10.53 9.75 -1.57
CA LYS A 15 -10.96 10.98 -0.89
C LYS A 15 -9.91 11.45 0.14
N ALA A 16 -9.27 10.52 0.84
CA ALA A 16 -8.21 10.84 1.78
C ALA A 16 -6.93 11.32 1.06
N PHE A 17 -6.57 10.68 -0.06
CA PHE A 17 -5.41 11.07 -0.87
C PHE A 17 -5.55 12.50 -1.37
N ASP A 18 -6.69 12.81 -2.00
CA ASP A 18 -6.99 14.14 -2.56
C ASP A 18 -7.02 15.23 -1.48
N LYS A 19 -7.58 14.93 -0.30
CA LYS A 19 -7.77 15.93 0.76
C LYS A 19 -6.55 16.13 1.67
N PHE A 20 -5.79 15.07 1.94
CA PHE A 20 -4.81 15.08 3.04
C PHE A 20 -3.40 14.65 2.66
N ILE A 21 -3.19 14.01 1.51
CA ILE A 21 -1.90 13.42 1.13
C ILE A 21 -1.26 14.25 0.02
N VAL A 22 -0.17 14.95 0.34
CA VAL A 22 0.63 15.65 -0.66
C VAL A 22 1.63 14.68 -1.27
N CYS A 23 1.30 14.17 -2.45
CA CYS A 23 2.15 13.29 -3.22
C CYS A 23 2.72 14.02 -4.45
N LEU A 24 3.99 14.45 -4.38
CA LEU A 24 4.62 15.23 -5.45
C LEU A 24 4.87 14.43 -6.75
N GLY A 25 4.82 13.10 -6.68
CA GLY A 25 5.20 12.22 -7.79
C GLY A 25 4.05 11.40 -8.39
N LYS A 26 2.80 11.64 -7.97
CA LYS A 26 1.65 10.88 -8.46
C LYS A 26 0.37 11.73 -8.38
N SER A 27 -0.35 11.87 -9.50
CA SER A 27 -1.66 12.53 -9.53
C SER A 27 -2.76 11.66 -8.89
N PRO A 28 -3.94 12.22 -8.56
CA PRO A 28 -5.08 11.43 -8.08
C PRO A 28 -5.49 10.30 -9.04
N GLU A 29 -5.50 10.56 -10.35
CA GLU A 29 -5.86 9.58 -11.38
C GLU A 29 -4.83 8.44 -11.46
N GLU A 30 -3.54 8.79 -11.41
CA GLU A 30 -2.44 7.83 -11.36
C GLU A 30 -2.49 6.99 -10.07
N PHE A 31 -2.87 7.61 -8.95
CA PHE A 31 -3.06 6.91 -7.69
C PHE A 31 -4.24 5.94 -7.74
N GLN A 32 -5.37 6.33 -8.36
CA GLN A 32 -6.49 5.42 -8.57
C GLN A 32 -6.10 4.18 -9.37
N ALA A 33 -5.39 4.37 -10.49
CA ALA A 33 -4.93 3.27 -11.33
C ALA A 33 -3.95 2.35 -10.57
N ALA A 34 -3.01 2.94 -9.82
CA ALA A 34 -2.07 2.19 -8.98
C ALA A 34 -2.80 1.38 -7.90
N LEU A 35 -3.77 2.00 -7.21
CA LEU A 35 -4.55 1.37 -6.16
C LEU A 35 -5.35 0.18 -6.68
N GLN A 36 -6.02 0.32 -7.84
CA GLN A 36 -6.76 -0.77 -8.47
C GLN A 36 -5.84 -1.97 -8.79
N SER A 37 -4.64 -1.69 -9.30
CA SER A 37 -3.62 -2.72 -9.58
C SER A 37 -3.15 -3.42 -8.31
N LEU A 38 -2.91 -2.68 -7.23
CA LEU A 38 -2.48 -3.23 -5.93
C LEU A 38 -3.57 -4.08 -5.29
N VAL A 39 -4.83 -3.65 -5.30
CA VAL A 39 -5.96 -4.44 -4.81
C VAL A 39 -6.06 -5.76 -5.59
N LYS A 40 -5.95 -5.72 -6.92
CA LYS A 40 -5.96 -6.95 -7.75
C LYS A 40 -4.81 -7.91 -7.38
N LYS A 41 -3.62 -7.40 -7.09
CA LYS A 41 -2.47 -8.20 -6.63
C LYS A 41 -2.71 -8.78 -5.24
N ALA A 42 -3.27 -7.99 -4.31
CA ALA A 42 -3.59 -8.43 -2.96
C ALA A 42 -4.67 -9.53 -2.98
N ILE A 43 -5.71 -9.41 -3.81
CA ILE A 43 -6.73 -10.45 -4.04
C ILE A 43 -6.06 -11.75 -4.48
N ARG A 44 -5.21 -11.70 -5.51
CA ARG A 44 -4.52 -12.89 -6.00
C ARG A 44 -3.62 -13.52 -4.93
N ALA A 45 -2.90 -12.71 -4.16
CA ALA A 45 -2.08 -13.20 -3.06
C ALA A 45 -2.92 -13.85 -1.94
N TYR A 46 -4.10 -13.29 -1.66
CA TYR A 46 -5.05 -13.84 -0.68
C TYR A 46 -5.61 -15.20 -1.12
N GLU A 47 -6.01 -15.32 -2.39
CA GLU A 47 -6.64 -16.55 -2.94
C GLU A 47 -5.65 -17.70 -3.16
N THR A 48 -4.38 -17.39 -3.42
CA THR A 48 -3.35 -18.41 -3.74
C THR A 48 -2.63 -18.99 -2.52
N ARG A 49 -2.77 -18.37 -1.34
CA ARG A 49 -2.09 -18.82 -0.12
C ARG A 49 -2.82 -19.98 0.55
N GLY A 50 -2.05 -20.88 1.16
CA GLY A 50 -2.53 -22.11 1.80
C GLY A 50 -3.49 -21.88 2.96
N GLU A 51 -4.21 -22.95 3.31
CA GLU A 51 -5.22 -22.96 4.37
C GLU A 51 -4.64 -22.51 5.72
N GLY A 52 -5.32 -21.60 6.41
CA GLY A 52 -4.88 -21.03 7.70
C GLY A 52 -3.96 -19.79 7.63
N MET A 53 -3.50 -19.36 6.44
CA MET A 53 -2.67 -18.16 6.27
C MET A 53 -3.16 -17.23 5.13
N ARG A 54 -4.48 -17.06 5.00
CA ARG A 54 -5.08 -16.22 3.95
C ARG A 54 -4.88 -14.74 4.27
N HIS A 55 -3.70 -14.22 3.95
CA HIS A 55 -3.38 -12.80 4.01
C HIS A 55 -2.78 -12.38 2.67
N GLY A 56 -3.43 -11.46 1.98
CA GLY A 56 -2.98 -10.92 0.70
C GLY A 56 -2.34 -9.56 0.91
N ILE A 57 -1.06 -9.39 0.56
CA ILE A 57 -0.37 -8.12 0.72
C ILE A 57 0.18 -7.69 -0.63
N ALA A 58 -0.06 -6.44 -0.99
CA ALA A 58 0.56 -5.78 -2.14
C ALA A 58 0.91 -4.35 -1.75
N LEU A 59 2.09 -3.89 -2.16
CA LEU A 59 2.56 -2.54 -1.85
C LEU A 59 3.32 -1.92 -3.01
N ASP A 60 3.36 -0.60 -3.02
CA ASP A 60 4.36 0.20 -3.73
C ASP A 60 5.09 1.12 -2.74
N GLY A 61 5.86 2.09 -3.24
CA GLY A 61 6.61 3.02 -2.38
C GLY A 61 5.72 3.95 -1.53
N GLN A 62 4.44 4.09 -1.85
CA GLN A 62 3.53 5.10 -1.30
C GLN A 62 2.31 4.52 -0.60
N VAL A 63 1.86 3.32 -0.99
CA VAL A 63 0.67 2.70 -0.41
C VAL A 63 0.87 1.19 -0.25
N THR A 64 0.30 0.68 0.84
CA THR A 64 0.26 -0.75 1.17
C THR A 64 -1.20 -1.18 1.30
N VAL A 65 -1.58 -2.22 0.56
CA VAL A 65 -2.90 -2.87 0.61
C VAL A 65 -2.75 -4.22 1.29
N ILE A 66 -3.57 -4.45 2.32
CA ILE A 66 -3.60 -5.68 3.10
C ILE A 66 -5.01 -6.24 3.09
N LEU A 67 -5.15 -7.48 2.62
CA LEU A 67 -6.35 -8.29 2.77
C LEU A 67 -6.13 -9.32 3.86
N SER A 68 -6.96 -9.30 4.90
CA SER A 68 -6.87 -10.23 6.02
C SER A 68 -8.17 -11.02 6.16
N GLN A 69 -8.03 -12.28 6.59
CA GLN A 69 -9.17 -13.12 6.91
C GLN A 69 -10.05 -12.45 7.98
N SER A 70 -11.36 -12.59 7.83
CA SER A 70 -12.36 -12.15 8.80
C SER A 70 -13.21 -13.35 9.23
N ASP A 71 -14.08 -13.16 10.23
CA ASP A 71 -15.06 -14.17 10.65
C ASP A 71 -16.21 -14.34 9.64
N THR A 72 -16.20 -13.56 8.56
CA THR A 72 -17.19 -13.61 7.47
C THR A 72 -16.54 -14.03 6.16
N ASP A 73 -17.36 -14.38 5.16
CA ASP A 73 -16.88 -14.72 3.81
C ASP A 73 -16.17 -13.55 3.10
N ARG A 74 -16.37 -12.30 3.57
CA ARG A 74 -15.72 -11.10 3.05
C ARG A 74 -14.45 -10.78 3.86
N PRO A 75 -13.24 -10.83 3.27
CA PRO A 75 -12.03 -10.45 3.99
C PRO A 75 -12.00 -8.94 4.29
N LEU A 76 -11.27 -8.57 5.34
CA LEU A 76 -11.00 -7.17 5.65
C LEU A 76 -10.00 -6.60 4.64
N CYS A 77 -10.18 -5.33 4.25
CA CYS A 77 -9.27 -4.62 3.35
C CYS A 77 -8.75 -3.35 4.03
N GLY A 78 -7.46 -3.34 4.36
CA GLY A 78 -6.75 -2.19 4.88
C GLY A 78 -5.92 -1.51 3.78
N ILE A 79 -6.08 -0.20 3.63
CA ILE A 79 -5.29 0.64 2.72
C ILE A 79 -4.50 1.63 3.57
N TYR A 80 -3.18 1.49 3.57
CA TYR A 80 -2.27 2.28 4.38
C TYR A 80 -1.39 3.15 3.49
N PHE A 81 -1.38 4.45 3.74
CA PHE A 81 -0.42 5.36 3.11
C PHE A 81 0.92 5.23 3.82
N ASN A 82 1.95 4.84 3.06
CA ASN A 82 3.30 4.72 3.57
C ASN A 82 3.84 6.14 3.85
N LEU A 83 4.56 6.31 4.97
CA LEU A 83 5.29 7.54 5.27
C LEU A 83 6.49 7.66 4.30
N HIS A 84 6.20 8.10 3.08
CA HIS A 84 7.15 8.27 2.01
C HIS A 84 7.57 9.74 1.92
N SER A 85 8.83 10.03 2.21
CA SER A 85 9.39 11.36 1.97
C SER A 85 9.95 11.45 0.55
N PRO A 86 9.41 12.32 -0.32
CA PRO A 86 9.99 12.55 -1.64
C PRO A 86 11.38 13.23 -1.56
N TYR A 87 11.76 13.73 -0.37
CA TYR A 87 13.04 14.37 -0.12
C TYR A 87 14.11 13.40 0.41
N GLN A 88 13.72 12.18 0.76
CA GLN A 88 14.66 11.15 1.20
C GLN A 88 15.38 10.56 -0.02
N LYS A 89 16.40 11.28 -0.49
CA LYS A 89 17.30 10.81 -1.54
C LYS A 89 18.22 9.74 -0.96
N ALA A 90 18.50 8.69 -1.73
CA ALA A 90 19.62 7.83 -1.44
C ALA A 90 20.88 8.70 -1.31
N LEU A 91 21.62 8.56 -0.21
CA LEU A 91 22.85 9.31 -0.02
C LEU A 91 23.78 9.06 -1.21
N PRO A 92 24.43 10.10 -1.77
CA PRO A 92 25.45 9.89 -2.79
C PRO A 92 26.46 8.84 -2.30
N LYS A 93 26.93 7.97 -3.19
CA LYS A 93 27.93 6.93 -2.84
C LYS A 93 29.21 7.49 -2.22
N THR A 94 29.45 8.79 -2.38
CA THR A 94 30.57 9.55 -1.81
C THR A 94 30.39 9.90 -0.33
N VAL A 95 29.18 9.78 0.24
CA VAL A 95 28.92 10.04 1.66
C VAL A 95 29.25 8.78 2.47
N LYS A 96 30.28 8.88 3.31
CA LYS A 96 30.61 7.82 4.28
C LYS A 96 29.63 7.87 5.44
N VAL A 97 28.98 6.75 5.74
CA VAL A 97 28.13 6.59 6.92
C VAL A 97 29.01 6.78 8.16
N LEU A 98 28.67 7.76 9.00
CA LEU A 98 29.27 7.91 10.31
C LEU A 98 28.87 6.69 11.14
N LYS A 99 29.85 5.85 11.51
CA LYS A 99 29.62 4.80 12.50
C LYS A 99 29.38 5.48 13.84
N GLU A 100 28.22 5.21 14.43
CA GLU A 100 27.89 5.62 15.78
C GLU A 100 29.00 5.11 16.72
N LYS A 101 29.58 6.01 17.52
CA LYS A 101 30.50 5.60 18.57
C LYS A 101 29.66 4.93 19.66
N SER A 102 29.84 3.63 19.82
CA SER A 102 29.45 2.95 21.05
C SER A 102 30.32 3.52 22.17
N ASP A 103 29.71 4.28 23.07
CA ASP A 103 30.30 4.62 24.37
C ASP A 103 30.19 3.41 25.33
#